data_AF-A0A0F9I2V6-F1
#
_entry.id   AF-A0A0F9I2V6-F1
#
_cell.length_a   1.000
_cell.length_b   1.000
_cell.length_c   1.000
_cell.angle_alpha   90.00
_cell.angle_beta   90.00
_cell.angle_gamma   90.00
#
_symmetry.space_group_name_H-M   'P 1'
#
loop_
_entity.id
_entity.type
_entity.pdbx_description
1 polymer ?
#
loop_
_entity_poly.entity_id
_entity_poly.type
_entity_poly.pdbx_seq_one_letter_code
_entity_poly.pdbx_strand_id
1 'polypeptide(L)'
;LIPEFIGRLPVVATLEDLDEAALIDILTKPKNALVKQYGALFAMEDSELEFTEKALQAIAERAMEKDTGARALRSIIEEVMLDILFELPEQEAGTKYRITDDVVLGSQQLFPLPEPKPEPKIPTCPDWLSKEAKIVWRETVALLKEMRVLVLADRHALVIYCETYVQWKEAVQFLHENGQICATRDKKGALKYMQPWPQVSIARKCVQILRAYQQEFGMTPSSRTRIHEIPGLRKNTDEDDYFGPR
;
A
#
# COMPACT_ATOMS: atom_id res chain seq x y z
N LEU A 1 -5.60 -37.22 50.46
CA LEU A 1 -4.50 -37.01 51.42
C LEU A 1 -4.85 -37.69 52.75
N ILE A 2 -3.88 -38.32 53.42
CA ILE A 2 -4.10 -39.08 54.66
C ILE A 2 -4.20 -38.10 55.85
N PRO A 3 -5.12 -38.29 56.83
CA PRO A 3 -5.34 -37.34 57.93
C PRO A 3 -4.11 -36.96 58.75
N GLU A 4 -3.16 -37.89 58.97
CA GLU A 4 -1.93 -37.58 59.73
C GLU A 4 -1.02 -36.57 59.01
N PHE A 5 -1.07 -36.54 57.67
CA PHE A 5 -0.24 -35.64 56.87
C PHE A 5 -0.83 -34.22 56.83
N ILE A 6 -2.17 -34.12 56.79
CA ILE A 6 -2.88 -32.83 56.84
C ILE A 6 -2.63 -32.15 58.20
N GLY A 7 -2.57 -32.92 59.29
CA GLY A 7 -2.23 -32.41 60.62
C GLY A 7 -0.82 -31.82 60.74
N ARG A 8 0.11 -32.10 59.81
CA ARG A 8 1.47 -31.54 59.79
C ARG A 8 1.58 -30.25 58.95
N LEU A 9 0.52 -29.86 58.25
CA LEU A 9 0.47 -28.64 57.44
C LEU A 9 -0.62 -27.70 58.00
N PRO A 10 -0.38 -27.04 59.15
CA PRO A 10 -1.38 -26.24 59.84
C PRO A 10 -1.76 -24.94 59.11
N VAL A 11 -0.98 -24.54 58.11
CA VAL A 11 -1.21 -23.33 57.32
C VAL A 11 -1.78 -23.73 55.96
N VAL A 12 -3.01 -23.31 55.71
CA VAL A 12 -3.66 -23.42 54.41
C VAL A 12 -3.78 -22.01 53.83
N ALA A 13 -3.26 -21.80 52.63
CA ALA A 13 -3.44 -20.58 51.87
C ALA A 13 -4.17 -20.92 50.57
N THR A 14 -5.22 -20.16 50.27
CA THR A 14 -5.94 -20.22 48.99
C THR A 14 -5.45 -19.10 48.09
N LEU A 15 -5.34 -19.39 46.80
CA LEU A 15 -5.01 -18.40 45.79
C LEU A 15 -6.29 -17.93 45.12
N GLU A 16 -6.32 -16.66 44.71
CA GLU A 16 -7.39 -16.09 43.90
C GLU A 16 -7.19 -16.50 42.43
N ASP A 17 -8.30 -16.64 41.69
CA ASP A 17 -8.26 -16.90 40.26
C ASP A 17 -7.74 -15.66 39.51
N LEU A 18 -7.03 -15.89 38.40
CA LEU A 18 -6.50 -14.83 37.56
C LEU A 18 -7.61 -14.28 36.67
N ASP A 19 -7.95 -13.00 36.87
CA ASP A 19 -8.78 -12.23 35.96
C ASP A 19 -7.93 -11.43 34.95
N GLU A 20 -8.59 -10.83 33.97
CA GLU A 20 -7.93 -10.01 32.94
C GLU A 20 -7.12 -8.86 33.55
N ALA A 21 -7.66 -8.21 34.60
CA ALA A 21 -7.00 -7.13 35.30
C ALA A 21 -5.72 -7.59 36.01
N ALA A 22 -5.75 -8.76 36.67
CA ALA A 22 -4.58 -9.36 37.30
C ALA A 22 -3.51 -9.72 36.27
N LEU A 23 -3.89 -10.19 35.07
CA LEU A 23 -2.95 -10.48 34.00
C LEU A 23 -2.25 -9.20 33.49
N ILE A 24 -2.99 -8.11 33.30
CA ILE A 24 -2.43 -6.80 32.93
C ILE A 24 -1.49 -6.27 34.04
N ASP A 25 -1.86 -6.46 35.30
CA ASP A 25 -1.03 -6.10 36.44
C ASP A 25 0.29 -6.89 36.45
N ILE A 26 0.24 -8.19 36.17
CA ILE A 26 1.43 -9.04 36.04
C ILE A 26 2.33 -8.59 34.88
N LEU A 27 1.75 -8.10 33.78
CA LEU A 27 2.50 -7.59 32.63
C LEU A 27 3.24 -6.28 32.91
N THR A 28 2.78 -5.46 33.86
CA THR A 28 3.20 -4.05 33.99
C THR A 28 3.80 -3.68 35.36
N LYS A 29 3.16 -4.09 36.46
CA LYS A 29 3.52 -3.66 37.83
C LYS A 29 4.79 -4.31 38.37
N PRO A 30 5.01 -5.64 38.30
CA PRO A 30 6.14 -6.26 38.99
C PRO A 30 7.49 -5.73 38.49
N LYS A 31 8.52 -5.86 39.32
CA LYS A 31 9.89 -5.45 38.94
C LYS A 31 10.37 -6.20 37.70
N ASN A 32 10.01 -7.48 37.61
CA ASN A 32 10.35 -8.37 36.50
C ASN A 32 9.19 -8.52 35.49
N ALA A 33 8.37 -7.49 35.33
CA ALA A 33 7.30 -7.42 34.34
C ALA A 33 7.82 -7.66 32.92
N LEU A 34 7.09 -8.42 32.10
CA LEU A 34 7.47 -8.74 30.72
C LEU A 34 7.65 -7.46 29.88
N VAL A 35 6.76 -6.49 30.03
CA VAL A 35 6.85 -5.19 29.33
C VAL A 35 8.17 -4.47 29.63
N LYS A 36 8.64 -4.50 30.89
CA LYS A 36 9.91 -3.89 31.29
C LYS A 36 11.12 -4.67 30.77
N GLN A 37 11.02 -6.00 30.69
CA GLN A 37 12.07 -6.85 30.12
C GLN A 37 12.28 -6.54 28.64
N TYR A 38 11.19 -6.49 27.85
CA TYR A 38 11.27 -6.12 26.44
C TYR A 38 11.65 -4.66 26.23
N GLY A 39 11.19 -3.74 27.08
CA GLY A 39 11.66 -2.35 27.05
C GLY A 39 13.17 -2.23 27.27
N ALA A 40 13.75 -3.03 28.16
CA ALA A 40 15.20 -3.08 28.35
C ALA A 40 15.95 -3.68 27.15
N LEU A 41 15.38 -4.69 26.48
CA LEU A 41 15.95 -5.27 25.25
C LEU A 41 15.98 -4.24 24.12
N PHE A 42 14.90 -3.49 23.91
CA PHE A 42 14.87 -2.42 22.92
C PHE A 42 15.86 -1.30 23.25
N ALA A 43 16.02 -0.97 24.54
CA ALA A 43 16.99 0.03 24.97
C ALA A 43 18.46 -0.38 24.71
N MET A 44 18.74 -1.68 24.54
CA MET A 44 20.08 -2.15 24.12
C MET A 44 20.36 -1.83 22.64
N GLU A 45 19.31 -1.69 21.83
CA GLU A 45 19.34 -1.32 20.41
C GLU A 45 19.00 0.18 20.21
N ASP A 46 19.28 1.01 21.22
CA ASP A 46 18.99 2.45 21.23
C ASP A 46 17.54 2.81 20.83
N SER A 47 16.56 1.97 21.16
CA SER A 47 15.15 2.13 20.78
C SER A 47 14.22 2.16 22.00
N GLU A 48 13.09 2.88 21.88
CA GLU A 48 12.07 2.93 22.94
C GLU A 48 10.87 2.05 22.58
N LEU A 49 10.32 1.31 23.55
CA LEU A 49 9.14 0.47 23.38
C LEU A 49 8.00 0.90 24.30
N GLU A 50 6.81 1.12 23.73
CA GLU A 50 5.59 1.47 24.45
C GLU A 50 4.44 0.55 24.05
N PHE A 51 3.79 -0.10 25.03
CA PHE A 51 2.56 -0.85 24.80
C PHE A 51 1.36 0.04 25.07
N THR A 52 0.40 0.04 24.16
CA THR A 52 -0.90 0.67 24.41
C THR A 52 -1.74 -0.19 25.36
N GLU A 53 -2.66 0.45 26.08
CA GLU A 53 -3.58 -0.25 26.99
C GLU A 53 -4.39 -1.34 26.27
N LYS A 54 -4.85 -1.06 25.05
CA LYS A 54 -5.55 -2.03 24.19
C LYS A 54 -4.69 -3.24 23.83
N ALA A 55 -3.40 -3.04 23.56
CA ALA A 55 -2.50 -4.15 23.29
C ALA A 55 -2.35 -5.07 24.53
N LEU A 56 -2.26 -4.48 25.73
CA LEU A 56 -2.19 -5.25 26.97
C LEU A 56 -3.48 -6.04 27.24
N GLN A 57 -4.64 -5.44 26.98
CA GLN A 57 -5.94 -6.11 27.04
C GLN A 57 -6.02 -7.27 26.05
N ALA A 58 -5.65 -7.06 24.78
CA ALA A 58 -5.65 -8.11 23.76
C ALA A 58 -4.72 -9.29 24.11
N ILE A 59 -3.56 -9.02 24.72
CA ILE A 59 -2.65 -10.08 25.22
C ILE A 59 -3.30 -10.85 26.38
N ALA A 60 -3.93 -10.14 27.32
CA ALA A 60 -4.59 -10.75 28.47
C ALA A 60 -5.79 -11.62 28.05
N GLU A 61 -6.61 -11.14 27.12
CA GLU A 61 -7.74 -11.88 26.55
C GLU A 61 -7.27 -13.17 25.85
N ARG A 62 -6.26 -13.10 24.97
CA ARG A 62 -5.66 -14.30 24.33
C ARG A 62 -5.05 -15.27 25.36
N ALA A 63 -4.57 -14.77 26.50
CA ALA A 63 -4.02 -15.62 27.56
C ALA A 63 -5.10 -16.35 28.36
N MET A 64 -6.24 -15.70 28.59
CA MET A 64 -7.42 -16.30 29.22
C MET A 64 -7.99 -17.44 28.36
N GLU A 65 -8.08 -17.26 27.04
CA GLU A 65 -8.54 -18.31 26.12
C GLU A 65 -7.68 -19.58 26.12
N LYS A 66 -6.39 -19.47 26.47
CA LYS A 66 -5.44 -20.61 26.48
C LYS A 66 -5.44 -21.40 27.79
N ASP A 67 -6.30 -21.09 28.77
CA ASP A 67 -6.48 -21.81 30.06
C ASP A 67 -5.18 -22.12 30.84
N THR A 68 -4.12 -21.36 30.58
CA THR A 68 -2.77 -21.57 31.15
C THR A 68 -2.31 -20.40 32.03
N GLY A 69 -3.21 -19.43 32.26
CA GLY A 69 -3.04 -18.28 33.14
C GLY A 69 -1.79 -17.46 32.83
N ALA A 70 -1.08 -17.01 33.87
CA ALA A 70 0.11 -16.14 33.73
C ALA A 70 1.27 -16.77 32.93
N ARG A 71 1.30 -18.09 32.75
CA ARG A 71 2.32 -18.75 31.93
C ARG A 71 2.10 -18.52 30.43
N ALA A 72 0.84 -18.40 30.01
CA ALA A 72 0.47 -18.13 28.62
C ALA A 72 0.97 -16.76 28.14
N LEU A 73 0.99 -15.77 29.04
CA LEU A 73 1.40 -14.40 28.74
C LEU A 73 2.78 -14.34 28.11
N ARG A 74 3.74 -15.12 28.63
CA ARG A 74 5.10 -15.16 28.09
C ARG A 74 5.12 -15.74 26.67
N SER A 75 4.40 -16.83 26.43
CA SER A 75 4.38 -17.43 25.10
C SER A 75 3.73 -16.53 24.04
N ILE A 76 2.65 -15.84 24.40
CA ILE A 76 1.93 -14.93 23.49
C ILE A 76 2.79 -13.70 23.18
N ILE A 77 3.41 -13.10 24.19
CA ILE A 77 4.26 -11.93 23.94
C ILE A 77 5.51 -12.32 23.15
N GLU A 78 6.08 -13.50 23.39
CA GLU A 78 7.25 -13.98 22.65
C GLU A 78 6.91 -14.27 21.18
N GLU A 79 5.73 -14.82 20.90
CA GLU A 79 5.21 -15.00 19.53
C GLU A 79 5.12 -13.66 18.79
N VAL A 80 4.56 -12.62 19.42
CA VAL A 80 4.45 -11.29 18.80
C VAL A 80 5.80 -10.59 18.69
N MET A 81 6.69 -10.76 19.68
CA MET A 81 7.99 -10.09 19.73
C MET A 81 9.05 -10.74 18.86
N LEU A 82 8.90 -12.00 18.46
CA LEU A 82 9.93 -12.73 17.72
C LEU A 82 10.26 -12.04 16.39
N ASP A 83 9.24 -11.78 15.58
CA ASP A 83 9.41 -11.10 14.29
C ASP A 83 9.94 -9.67 14.50
N ILE A 84 9.42 -8.99 15.52
CA ILE A 84 9.81 -7.62 15.84
C ILE A 84 11.30 -7.55 16.24
N LEU A 85 11.76 -8.43 17.13
CA LEU A 85 13.15 -8.46 17.58
C LEU A 85 14.11 -8.92 16.48
N PHE A 86 13.64 -9.72 15.53
CA PHE A 86 14.43 -10.13 14.38
C PHE A 86 14.71 -8.96 13.43
N GLU A 87 13.70 -8.11 13.19
CA GLU A 87 13.81 -6.96 12.28
C GLU A 87 14.39 -5.70 12.94
N LEU A 88 14.35 -5.61 14.27
CA LEU A 88 14.83 -4.45 15.05
C LEU A 88 16.26 -4.00 14.68
N PRO A 89 17.27 -4.87 14.49
CA PRO A 89 18.63 -4.45 14.16
C PRO A 89 18.78 -3.78 12.79
N GLU A 90 17.81 -3.97 11.89
CA GLU A 90 17.81 -3.34 10.56
C GLU A 90 17.19 -1.93 10.57
N GLN A 91 16.54 -1.54 11.66
CA GLN A 91 15.85 -0.26 11.78
C GLN A 91 16.77 0.87 12.24
N GLU A 92 16.34 2.12 12.00
CA GLU A 92 17.06 3.29 12.48
C GLU A 92 17.01 3.40 14.01
N ALA A 93 18.20 3.48 14.63
CA ALA A 93 18.37 3.72 16.07
C ALA A 93 17.73 5.05 16.52
N GLY A 94 17.22 5.10 17.74
CA GLY A 94 16.57 6.28 18.32
C GLY A 94 15.06 6.38 18.07
N THR A 95 14.45 5.32 17.53
CA THR A 95 13.02 5.32 17.20
C THR A 95 12.17 4.83 18.38
N LYS A 96 11.01 5.46 18.56
CA LYS A 96 10.01 5.04 19.55
C LYS A 96 8.93 4.18 18.89
N TYR A 97 8.86 2.92 19.28
CA TYR A 97 7.90 1.95 18.78
C TYR A 97 6.70 1.81 19.71
N ARG A 98 5.50 1.84 19.13
CA ARG A 98 4.24 1.71 19.85
C ARG A 98 3.49 0.48 19.38
N ILE A 99 3.20 -0.43 20.30
CA ILE A 99 2.47 -1.66 20.01
C ILE A 99 0.99 -1.47 20.30
N THR A 100 0.17 -1.68 19.27
CA THR A 100 -1.29 -1.61 19.28
C THR A 100 -1.90 -3.02 19.31
N ASP A 101 -3.21 -3.08 19.55
CA ASP A 101 -4.00 -4.30 19.47
C ASP A 101 -3.91 -4.95 18.08
N ASP A 102 -3.89 -4.16 17.00
CA ASP A 102 -3.74 -4.68 15.63
C ASP A 102 -2.43 -5.46 15.43
N VAL A 103 -1.34 -5.04 16.07
CA VAL A 103 -0.04 -5.73 16.02
C VAL A 103 -0.10 -7.04 16.78
N VAL A 104 -0.75 -7.06 17.94
CA VAL A 104 -0.93 -8.26 18.76
C VAL A 104 -1.82 -9.29 18.05
N LEU A 105 -2.83 -8.82 17.31
CA LEU A 105 -3.75 -9.66 16.53
C LEU A 105 -3.18 -10.09 15.17
N GLY A 106 -2.00 -9.57 14.77
CA GLY A 106 -1.37 -9.86 13.48
C GLY A 106 -2.03 -9.18 12.28
N SER A 107 -2.89 -8.18 12.52
CA SER A 107 -3.55 -7.39 11.46
C SER A 107 -2.65 -6.29 10.89
N GLN A 108 -1.68 -5.82 11.67
CA GLN A 108 -0.71 -4.80 11.26
C GLN A 108 0.71 -5.22 11.67
N GLN A 109 1.69 -5.06 10.78
CA GLN A 109 3.10 -5.21 11.14
C GLN A 109 3.64 -3.93 11.76
N LEU A 110 4.48 -4.06 12.79
CA LEU A 110 5.11 -2.91 13.45
C LEU A 110 6.12 -2.22 12.53
N PHE A 111 6.87 -3.02 11.77
CA PHE A 111 7.72 -2.54 10.68
C PHE A 111 6.99 -2.85 9.37
N PRO A 112 6.48 -1.85 8.65
CA PRO A 112 6.03 -2.10 7.30
C PRO A 112 7.27 -2.49 6.48
N LEU A 113 7.20 -3.64 5.78
CA LEU A 113 8.21 -3.98 4.79
C LEU A 113 8.50 -2.75 3.93
N PRO A 114 9.77 -2.39 3.68
CA PRO A 114 10.08 -1.25 2.84
C PRO A 114 9.50 -1.51 1.45
N GLU A 115 8.32 -0.95 1.19
CA GLU A 115 7.74 -0.97 -0.14
C GLU A 115 8.77 -0.34 -1.07
N PRO A 116 9.10 -0.98 -2.20
CA PRO A 116 10.03 -0.39 -3.15
C PRO A 116 9.41 0.89 -3.68
N LYS A 117 9.77 2.03 -3.08
CA LYS A 117 9.34 3.34 -3.53
C LYS A 117 10.08 3.63 -4.83
N PRO A 118 9.38 3.77 -5.97
CA PRO A 118 10.04 4.06 -7.23
C PRO A 118 10.80 5.39 -7.11
N GLU A 119 11.94 5.48 -7.79
CA GLU A 119 12.74 6.71 -7.77
C GLU A 119 11.88 7.91 -8.21
N PRO A 120 11.85 9.02 -7.45
CA PRO A 120 11.08 10.23 -7.75
C PRO A 120 11.73 11.03 -8.88
N LYS A 121 11.89 10.40 -10.05
CA LYS A 121 12.39 10.97 -11.28
C LYS A 121 11.27 11.00 -12.29
N ILE A 122 11.05 12.16 -12.88
CA ILE A 122 10.03 12.32 -13.91
C ILE A 122 10.54 11.58 -15.17
N PRO A 123 9.75 10.71 -15.84
CA PRO A 123 10.22 9.84 -16.93
C PRO A 123 10.57 10.56 -18.25
N THR A 124 11.74 10.29 -18.85
CA THR A 124 12.11 10.90 -20.14
C THR A 124 11.31 10.32 -21.32
N CYS A 125 10.98 11.18 -22.28
CA CYS A 125 10.30 10.78 -23.51
C CYS A 125 11.16 9.77 -24.30
N PRO A 126 10.61 8.62 -24.76
CA PRO A 126 11.33 7.72 -25.65
C PRO A 126 11.59 8.33 -27.04
N ASP A 127 12.75 8.03 -27.62
CA ASP A 127 13.13 8.52 -28.95
C ASP A 127 12.27 7.94 -30.08
N TRP A 128 11.82 6.70 -29.92
CA TRP A 128 11.05 5.93 -30.91
C TRP A 128 9.55 6.25 -30.93
N LEU A 129 9.08 7.12 -30.04
CA LEU A 129 7.67 7.53 -29.98
C LEU A 129 7.27 8.34 -31.23
N SER A 130 6.06 8.15 -31.75
CA SER A 130 5.58 8.90 -32.92
C SER A 130 5.58 10.41 -32.68
N LYS A 131 5.74 11.23 -33.73
CA LYS A 131 5.85 12.69 -33.60
C LYS A 131 4.60 13.29 -32.96
N GLU A 132 3.45 12.77 -33.33
CA GLU A 132 2.13 13.14 -32.82
C GLU A 132 1.99 12.73 -31.35
N ALA A 133 2.43 11.53 -30.97
CA ALA A 133 2.39 11.07 -29.58
C ALA A 133 3.38 11.84 -28.70
N LYS A 134 4.53 12.27 -29.24
CA LYS A 134 5.47 13.16 -28.54
C LYS A 134 4.81 14.47 -28.13
N ILE A 135 3.96 15.07 -28.98
CA ILE A 135 3.23 16.30 -28.63
C ILE A 135 2.31 16.05 -27.44
N VAL A 136 1.50 14.98 -27.49
CA VAL A 136 0.57 14.58 -26.43
C VAL A 136 1.31 14.27 -25.13
N TRP A 137 2.50 13.66 -25.23
CA TRP A 137 3.39 13.44 -24.09
C TRP A 137 3.78 14.76 -23.42
N ARG A 138 4.19 15.77 -24.20
CA ARG A 138 4.58 17.09 -23.64
C ARG A 138 3.43 17.72 -22.87
N GLU A 139 2.23 17.72 -23.45
CA GLU A 139 1.03 18.30 -22.84
C GLU A 139 0.61 17.55 -21.57
N THR A 140 0.58 16.22 -21.64
CA THR A 140 0.14 15.36 -20.52
C THR A 140 1.12 15.44 -19.36
N VAL A 141 2.42 15.32 -19.64
CA VAL A 141 3.46 15.44 -18.61
C VAL A 141 3.44 16.82 -17.96
N ALA A 142 3.24 17.91 -18.71
CA ALA A 142 3.20 19.24 -18.14
C ALA A 142 2.10 19.35 -17.06
N LEU A 143 0.91 18.80 -17.33
CA LEU A 143 -0.20 18.75 -16.37
C LEU A 143 0.11 17.87 -15.15
N LEU A 144 0.63 16.66 -15.38
CA LEU A 144 0.93 15.71 -14.30
C LEU A 144 2.12 16.15 -13.43
N LYS A 145 3.06 16.91 -14.01
CA LYS A 145 4.19 17.53 -13.29
C LYS A 145 3.71 18.55 -12.27
N GLU A 146 2.73 19.37 -12.62
CA GLU A 146 2.13 20.33 -11.67
C GLU A 146 1.46 19.60 -10.49
N MET A 147 0.87 18.43 -10.73
CA MET A 147 0.25 17.61 -9.69
C MET A 147 1.24 16.78 -8.86
N ARG A 148 2.51 16.66 -9.28
CA ARG A 148 3.57 15.91 -8.57
C ARG A 148 3.26 14.43 -8.34
N VAL A 149 2.73 13.77 -9.37
CA VAL A 149 2.26 12.38 -9.32
C VAL A 149 3.08 11.42 -10.18
N LEU A 150 4.15 11.91 -10.84
CA LEU A 150 4.93 11.13 -11.79
C LEU A 150 6.25 10.60 -11.22
N VAL A 151 6.49 9.32 -11.46
CA VAL A 151 7.72 8.58 -11.17
C VAL A 151 8.21 7.83 -12.42
N LEU A 152 9.46 7.36 -12.41
CA LEU A 152 10.08 6.72 -13.58
C LEU A 152 9.30 5.46 -14.02
N ALA A 153 8.67 4.77 -13.06
CA ALA A 153 7.83 3.61 -13.31
C ALA A 153 6.64 3.91 -14.24
N ASP A 154 6.13 5.14 -14.23
CA ASP A 154 4.96 5.55 -15.03
C ASP A 154 5.27 5.73 -16.52
N ARG A 155 6.56 5.66 -16.91
CA ARG A 155 6.99 5.89 -18.29
C ARG A 155 6.20 5.06 -19.29
N HIS A 156 6.08 3.76 -19.05
CA HIS A 156 5.40 2.85 -19.98
C HIS A 156 3.90 3.14 -20.08
N ALA A 157 3.26 3.46 -18.95
CA ALA A 157 1.85 3.82 -18.91
C ALA A 157 1.57 5.12 -19.69
N LEU A 158 2.45 6.13 -19.56
CA LEU A 158 2.36 7.36 -20.35
C LEU A 158 2.56 7.11 -21.84
N VAL A 159 3.48 6.20 -22.22
CA VAL A 159 3.74 5.90 -23.64
C VAL A 159 2.49 5.27 -24.26
N ILE A 160 1.91 4.29 -23.57
CA ILE A 160 0.67 3.62 -24.00
C ILE A 160 -0.46 4.64 -24.10
N TYR A 161 -0.59 5.54 -23.13
CA TYR A 161 -1.60 6.60 -23.17
C TYR A 161 -1.46 7.49 -24.41
N CYS A 162 -0.24 7.98 -24.70
CA CYS A 162 0.00 8.88 -25.83
C CYS A 162 -0.26 8.19 -27.17
N GLU A 163 0.23 6.96 -27.37
CA GLU A 163 -0.01 6.19 -28.59
C GLU A 163 -1.51 5.86 -28.77
N THR A 164 -2.18 5.45 -27.69
CA THR A 164 -3.63 5.17 -27.74
C THR A 164 -4.43 6.42 -28.07
N TYR A 165 -4.01 7.60 -27.61
CA TYR A 165 -4.65 8.87 -27.93
C TYR A 165 -4.49 9.23 -29.41
N VAL A 166 -3.30 9.05 -29.98
CA VAL A 166 -3.07 9.27 -31.42
C VAL A 166 -3.93 8.33 -32.25
N GLN A 167 -3.94 7.03 -31.92
CA GLN A 167 -4.76 6.04 -32.61
C GLN A 167 -6.26 6.36 -32.52
N TRP A 168 -6.72 6.84 -31.36
CA TRP A 168 -8.09 7.31 -31.19
C TRP A 168 -8.41 8.50 -32.09
N LYS A 169 -7.53 9.50 -32.11
CA LYS A 169 -7.69 10.72 -32.91
C LYS A 169 -7.81 10.38 -34.40
N GLU A 170 -6.93 9.53 -34.92
CA GLU A 170 -6.97 9.07 -36.32
C GLU A 170 -8.27 8.32 -36.63
N ALA A 171 -8.69 7.42 -35.75
CA ALA A 171 -9.94 6.68 -35.92
C ALA A 171 -11.16 7.61 -35.93
N VAL A 172 -11.20 8.63 -35.07
CA VAL A 172 -12.30 9.61 -35.04
C VAL A 172 -12.30 10.50 -36.28
N GLN A 173 -11.13 10.96 -36.73
CA GLN A 173 -11.01 11.75 -37.97
C GLN A 173 -11.54 10.97 -39.17
N PHE A 174 -11.14 9.70 -39.29
CA PHE A 174 -11.63 8.82 -40.35
C PHE A 174 -13.16 8.67 -40.34
N LEU A 175 -13.76 8.50 -39.15
CA LEU A 175 -15.21 8.36 -39.00
C LEU A 175 -15.97 9.65 -39.27
N HIS A 176 -15.35 10.81 -39.02
CA HIS A 176 -15.95 12.11 -39.35
C HIS A 176 -16.02 12.32 -40.86
N GLU A 177 -15.01 11.87 -41.61
CA GLU A 177 -14.96 11.99 -43.07
C GLU A 177 -15.81 10.94 -43.79
N ASN A 178 -15.80 9.68 -43.31
CA ASN A 178 -16.38 8.54 -44.02
C ASN A 178 -17.72 8.06 -43.44
N GLY A 179 -18.19 8.68 -42.36
CA GLY A 179 -19.34 8.21 -41.59
C GLY A 179 -19.06 6.90 -40.83
N GLN A 180 -20.07 6.39 -40.13
CA GLN A 180 -19.91 5.21 -39.26
C GLN A 180 -20.16 3.88 -39.97
N ILE A 181 -20.82 3.90 -41.13
CA ILE A 181 -21.31 2.69 -41.81
C ILE A 181 -20.68 2.57 -43.19
N CYS A 182 -20.09 1.41 -43.46
CA CYS A 182 -19.65 0.99 -44.78
C CYS A 182 -20.77 0.20 -45.46
N ALA A 183 -21.18 0.65 -46.64
CA ALA A 183 -22.09 -0.08 -47.50
C ALA A 183 -21.30 -0.93 -48.50
N THR A 184 -21.29 -2.25 -48.32
CA THR A 184 -20.65 -3.16 -49.27
C THR A 184 -21.63 -3.50 -50.40
N ARG A 185 -21.22 -3.23 -51.64
CA ARG A 185 -22.01 -3.51 -52.85
C ARG A 185 -21.47 -4.74 -53.58
N ASP A 186 -22.36 -5.54 -54.16
CA ASP A 186 -22.00 -6.70 -54.98
C ASP A 186 -21.49 -6.28 -56.37
N LYS A 187 -20.92 -7.21 -57.16
CA LYS A 187 -20.40 -6.97 -58.53
C LYS A 187 -21.45 -6.39 -59.49
N LYS A 188 -22.74 -6.55 -59.19
CA LYS A 188 -23.88 -5.97 -59.94
C LYS A 188 -24.41 -4.65 -59.37
N GLY A 189 -23.73 -4.06 -58.38
CA GLY A 189 -24.10 -2.79 -57.76
C GLY A 189 -25.20 -2.85 -56.69
N ALA A 190 -25.80 -4.03 -56.46
CA ALA A 190 -26.79 -4.25 -55.42
C ALA A 190 -26.15 -4.22 -54.03
N LEU A 191 -26.85 -3.62 -53.06
CA LEU A 191 -26.38 -3.50 -51.68
C LEU A 191 -26.39 -4.89 -51.01
N LYS A 192 -25.22 -5.37 -50.55
CA LYS A 192 -25.08 -6.74 -50.00
C LYS A 192 -25.29 -6.77 -48.49
N TYR A 193 -24.66 -5.83 -47.77
CA TYR A 193 -24.89 -5.61 -46.33
C TYR A 193 -24.32 -4.25 -45.91
N MET A 194 -24.78 -3.76 -44.77
CA MET A 194 -24.27 -2.56 -44.09
C MET A 194 -23.56 -2.99 -42.81
N GLN A 195 -22.29 -2.64 -42.68
CA GLN A 195 -21.50 -2.93 -41.48
C GLN A 195 -20.80 -1.67 -41.01
N PRO A 196 -20.59 -1.49 -39.69
CA PRO A 196 -19.82 -0.37 -39.20
C PRO A 196 -18.36 -0.51 -39.61
N TRP A 197 -17.70 0.62 -39.86
CA TRP A 197 -16.26 0.63 -40.09
C TRP A 197 -15.50 0.06 -38.88
N PRO A 198 -14.41 -0.72 -39.09
CA PRO A 198 -13.58 -1.22 -37.98
C PRO A 198 -13.11 -0.12 -37.03
N GLN A 199 -12.90 1.08 -37.56
CA GLN A 199 -12.53 2.31 -36.84
C GLN A 199 -13.53 2.66 -35.74
N VAL A 200 -14.82 2.33 -35.88
CA VAL A 200 -15.83 2.52 -34.82
C VAL A 200 -15.48 1.68 -33.59
N SER A 201 -15.08 0.43 -33.80
CA SER A 201 -14.68 -0.48 -32.71
C SER A 201 -13.35 -0.06 -32.08
N ILE A 202 -12.39 0.33 -32.92
CA ILE A 202 -11.08 0.83 -32.47
C ILE A 202 -11.27 2.08 -31.59
N ALA A 203 -12.02 3.08 -32.06
CA ALA A 203 -12.28 4.30 -31.31
C ALA A 203 -12.93 4.01 -29.95
N ARG A 204 -13.93 3.12 -29.90
CA ARG A 204 -14.57 2.72 -28.63
C ARG A 204 -13.59 2.07 -27.65
N LYS A 205 -12.72 1.17 -28.13
CA LYS A 205 -11.69 0.53 -27.29
C LYS A 205 -10.67 1.54 -26.79
N CYS A 206 -10.18 2.43 -27.65
CA CYS A 206 -9.22 3.45 -27.25
C CYS A 206 -9.83 4.37 -26.18
N VAL A 207 -11.10 4.78 -26.30
CA VAL A 207 -11.78 5.59 -25.25
C VAL A 207 -11.83 4.85 -23.92
N GLN A 208 -12.12 3.55 -23.90
CA GLN A 208 -12.14 2.77 -22.67
C GLN A 208 -10.76 2.72 -21.99
N ILE A 209 -9.71 2.46 -22.77
CA ILE A 209 -8.32 2.42 -22.29
C ILE A 209 -7.90 3.80 -21.77
N LEU A 210 -8.13 4.86 -22.55
CA LEU A 210 -7.79 6.24 -22.16
C LEU A 210 -8.50 6.65 -20.86
N ARG A 211 -9.78 6.31 -20.70
CA ARG A 211 -10.54 6.62 -19.49
C ARG A 211 -9.97 5.92 -18.26
N ALA A 212 -9.54 4.66 -18.39
CA ALA A 212 -8.89 3.94 -17.30
C ALA A 212 -7.60 4.66 -16.87
N TYR A 213 -6.70 4.97 -17.81
CA TYR A 213 -5.48 5.71 -17.51
C TYR A 213 -5.75 7.11 -16.93
N GLN A 214 -6.76 7.83 -17.41
CA GLN A 214 -7.14 9.14 -16.84
C GLN A 214 -7.63 9.04 -15.40
N GLN A 215 -8.27 7.93 -15.02
CA GLN A 215 -8.67 7.67 -13.64
C GLN A 215 -7.45 7.40 -12.76
N GLU A 216 -6.54 6.53 -13.21
CA GLU A 216 -5.30 6.20 -12.49
C GLU A 216 -4.38 7.43 -12.30
N PHE A 217 -4.21 8.25 -13.33
CA PHE A 217 -3.39 9.46 -13.27
C PHE A 217 -4.07 10.69 -12.65
N GLY A 218 -5.32 10.60 -12.18
CA GLY A 218 -5.96 11.74 -11.50
C GLY A 218 -6.53 12.82 -12.40
N MET A 219 -6.59 12.57 -13.71
CA MET A 219 -7.02 13.57 -14.67
C MET A 219 -8.53 13.80 -14.64
N THR A 220 -9.30 12.91 -13.98
CA THR A 220 -10.75 13.07 -13.80
C THR A 220 -11.10 13.73 -12.46
N PRO A 221 -12.16 14.58 -12.39
CA PRO A 221 -12.55 15.22 -11.13
C PRO A 221 -12.77 14.25 -9.96
N SER A 222 -13.31 13.06 -10.23
CA SER A 222 -13.58 12.02 -9.23
C SER A 222 -12.36 11.20 -8.80
N SER A 223 -11.25 11.24 -9.53
CA SER A 223 -10.02 10.53 -9.15
C SER A 223 -9.03 11.40 -8.38
N ARG A 224 -9.15 12.73 -8.46
CA ARG A 224 -8.27 13.68 -7.74
C ARG A 224 -8.27 13.52 -6.23
N THR A 225 -9.37 13.05 -5.63
CA THR A 225 -9.44 12.84 -4.18
C THR A 225 -8.63 11.63 -3.70
N ARG A 226 -8.26 10.71 -4.60
CA ARG A 226 -7.53 9.48 -4.27
C ARG A 226 -6.02 9.59 -4.45
N ILE A 227 -5.54 10.71 -4.99
CA ILE A 227 -4.14 10.87 -5.36
C ILE A 227 -3.50 11.88 -4.44
N HIS A 228 -2.39 11.46 -3.85
CA HIS A 228 -1.59 12.27 -2.94
C HIS A 228 -0.29 12.68 -3.63
N GLU A 229 0.19 13.89 -3.33
CA GLU A 229 1.49 14.36 -3.82
C GLU A 229 2.60 13.44 -3.34
N ILE A 230 3.58 13.16 -4.22
CA ILE A 230 4.76 12.38 -3.85
C ILE A 230 5.72 13.29 -3.05
N PRO A 231 6.00 13.01 -1.76
CA PRO A 231 6.89 13.82 -0.95
C PRO A 231 8.32 13.81 -1.50
N GLY A 232 8.96 14.98 -1.60
CA GLY A 232 10.37 15.11 -2.04
C GLY A 232 10.59 15.39 -3.53
N LEU A 233 9.53 15.43 -4.35
CA LEU A 233 9.64 15.87 -5.74
C LEU A 233 9.90 17.39 -5.80
N ARG A 234 11.15 17.80 -6.07
CA ARG A 234 11.54 19.21 -6.15
C ARG A 234 10.70 19.93 -7.22
N LYS A 235 10.20 21.13 -6.92
CA LYS A 235 9.73 22.09 -7.93
C LYS A 235 10.97 22.56 -8.69
N ASN A 236 11.39 21.86 -9.74
CA ASN A 236 12.64 22.23 -10.41
C ASN A 236 12.43 23.39 -11.38
N THR A 237 13.13 24.48 -11.09
CA THR A 237 13.17 25.77 -11.78
C THR A 237 14.08 25.80 -13.01
N ASP A 238 14.82 24.75 -13.35
CA ASP A 238 15.80 24.85 -14.43
C ASP A 238 15.75 23.68 -15.42
N GLU A 239 16.13 24.05 -16.64
CA GLU A 239 16.11 23.36 -17.93
C GLU A 239 16.72 21.94 -17.94
N ASP A 240 15.98 20.95 -17.46
CA ASP A 240 16.25 19.56 -17.84
C ASP A 240 15.51 19.24 -19.15
N ASP A 241 16.26 18.80 -20.16
CA ASP A 241 15.83 18.47 -21.53
C ASP A 241 14.86 17.28 -21.55
N TYR A 242 13.66 17.54 -21.05
CA TYR A 242 12.61 16.55 -20.82
C TYR A 242 11.93 16.08 -22.11
N PHE A 243 12.10 16.88 -23.16
CA PHE A 243 11.32 16.83 -24.39
C PHE A 243 12.01 16.05 -25.51
N GLY A 244 13.18 15.47 -25.24
CA GLY A 244 14.06 14.84 -26.23
C GLY A 244 14.69 15.88 -27.17
N PRO A 245 15.64 15.46 -28.02
CA PRO A 245 16.27 16.37 -28.97
C PRO A 245 15.21 17.05 -29.86
N ARG A 246 15.33 18.38 -30.00
CA ARG A 246 14.43 19.24 -30.78
C ARG A 246 14.39 18.89 -32.26
#